data_AF-A0A0L7LNF0-F1
#
_entry.id   AF-A0A0L7LNF0-F1
#
_cell.length_a   1.000
_cell.length_b   1.000
_cell.length_c   1.000
_cell.angle_alpha   90.00
_cell.angle_beta   90.00
_cell.angle_gamma   90.00
#
_symmetry.space_group_name_H-M   'P 1'
#
loop_
_entity.id
_entity.type
_entity.pdbx_description
1 polymer ?
#
loop_
_entity_poly.entity_id
_entity_poly.type
_entity_poly.pdbx_seq_one_letter_code
_entity_poly.pdbx_strand_id
1 'polypeptide(L)'
;MALHAAMKGKLISVIGDEDTCVGFLLGGIGEINKNRHPNFMVVDKNTAVSEIEDCFKRFIKRDDIDIILINQNVAELIRHVIDSHVAPVPA
;
A
#
# COMPACT_ATOMS: atom_id res chain seq x y z
N MET A 1 -30.36 3.05 19.89
CA MET A 1 -30.00 2.84 18.47
C MET A 1 -28.51 2.53 18.38
N ALA A 2 -28.14 1.29 18.71
CA ALA A 2 -26.78 0.80 18.56
C ALA A 2 -26.67 0.18 17.15
N LEU A 3 -26.18 0.97 16.19
CA LEU A 3 -25.83 0.47 14.86
C LEU A 3 -24.62 1.20 14.26
N HIS A 4 -23.60 1.46 15.08
CA HIS A 4 -22.24 1.49 14.56
C HIS A 4 -21.63 0.13 14.85
N ALA A 5 -22.04 -0.88 14.08
CA ALA A 5 -21.15 -2.00 13.83
C ALA A 5 -19.84 -1.37 13.37
N ALA A 6 -18.74 -1.61 14.09
CA ALA A 6 -17.44 -1.05 13.79
C ALA A 6 -17.22 -1.11 12.28
N MET A 7 -17.26 0.05 11.62
CA MET A 7 -16.93 0.15 10.20
C MET A 7 -15.54 -0.49 10.13
N LYS A 8 -15.43 -1.65 9.47
CA LYS A 8 -14.17 -2.38 9.41
C LYS A 8 -13.15 -1.37 8.91
N GLY A 9 -12.21 -0.98 9.79
CA GLY A 9 -11.29 0.11 9.51
C GLY A 9 -10.62 -0.15 8.18
N LYS A 10 -10.56 0.87 7.32
CA LYS A 10 -9.86 0.75 6.06
C LYS A 10 -8.37 0.64 6.33
N LEU A 11 -7.69 -0.16 5.53
CA LEU A 11 -6.31 -0.57 5.74
C LEU A 11 -5.36 0.48 5.17
N ILE A 12 -4.18 0.52 5.77
CA ILE A 12 -3.02 1.25 5.24
C ILE A 12 -2.14 0.23 4.53
N SER A 13 -1.61 0.60 3.37
CA SER A 13 -0.59 -0.19 2.67
C SER A 13 0.73 0.53 2.58
N VAL A 14 1.84 -0.21 2.49
CA VAL A 14 3.20 0.34 2.53
C VAL A 14 4.03 -0.18 1.37
N ILE A 15 4.69 0.72 0.62
CA ILE A 15 5.67 0.38 -0.41
C ILE A 15 6.95 1.11 -0.05
N GLY A 16 7.98 0.38 0.37
CA GLY A 16 9.18 1.04 0.90
C GLY A 16 10.37 0.13 0.99
N ASP A 17 11.50 0.69 1.40
CA ASP A 17 12.67 -0.11 1.76
C ASP A 17 12.41 -0.99 3.00
N GLU A 18 13.34 -1.90 3.26
CA GLU A 18 13.25 -2.88 4.35
C GLU A 18 13.05 -2.19 5.70
N ASP A 19 13.85 -1.18 6.01
CA ASP A 19 13.80 -0.45 7.28
C ASP A 19 12.44 0.23 7.49
N THR A 20 11.89 0.85 6.45
CA THR A 20 10.58 1.50 6.51
C THR A 20 9.47 0.47 6.71
N CYS A 21 9.49 -0.62 5.94
CA CYS A 21 8.49 -1.69 6.07
C CYS A 21 8.52 -2.32 7.46
N VAL A 22 9.70 -2.62 8.00
CA VAL A 22 9.85 -3.18 9.35
C VAL A 22 9.28 -2.21 10.40
N GLY A 23 9.57 -0.92 10.30
CA GLY A 23 9.01 0.09 11.21
C GLY A 23 7.47 0.10 11.23
N PHE A 24 6.84 0.06 10.06
CA PHE A 24 5.38 0.01 9.97
C PHE A 24 4.77 -1.32 10.41
N LEU A 25 5.45 -2.43 10.14
CA LEU A 25 5.06 -3.76 10.64
C LEU A 25 5.05 -3.80 12.16
N LEU A 26 6.06 -3.21 12.82
CA LEU A 26 6.11 -3.06 14.27
C LEU A 26 5.00 -2.13 14.80
N GLY A 27 4.62 -1.13 14.00
CA GLY A 27 3.48 -0.24 14.26
C GLY A 27 2.10 -0.88 14.06
N GLY A 28 2.04 -2.15 13.65
CA GLY A 28 0.79 -2.89 13.46
C GLY A 28 0.21 -2.81 12.05
N ILE A 29 0.93 -2.24 11.07
CA ILE A 29 0.53 -2.17 9.67
C ILE A 29 1.21 -3.32 8.91
N GLY A 30 0.46 -4.40 8.64
CA GLY A 30 1.01 -5.63 8.06
C GLY A 30 0.00 -6.72 7.74
N GLU A 31 -1.29 -6.36 7.59
CA GLU A 31 -2.35 -7.34 7.42
C GLU A 31 -2.18 -8.15 6.13
N ILE A 32 -2.27 -9.47 6.28
CA ILE A 32 -2.31 -10.42 5.17
C ILE A 32 -3.78 -10.74 4.91
N ASN A 33 -4.24 -10.48 3.68
CA ASN A 33 -5.63 -10.75 3.32
C ASN A 33 -5.93 -12.26 3.23
N LYS A 34 -7.21 -12.63 3.06
CA LYS A 34 -7.64 -14.04 2.93
C LYS A 34 -6.94 -14.80 1.80
N ASN A 35 -6.51 -14.09 0.76
CA ASN A 35 -5.79 -14.64 -0.38
C ASN A 35 -4.27 -14.70 -0.14
N ARG A 36 -3.82 -14.56 1.12
CA ARG A 36 -2.40 -14.54 1.52
C ARG A 36 -1.56 -13.44 0.89
N HIS A 37 -2.18 -12.34 0.50
CA HIS A 37 -1.44 -11.22 -0.01
C HIS A 37 -1.22 -10.16 1.07
N PRO A 38 0.03 -9.69 1.24
CA PRO A 38 0.32 -8.62 2.17
C PRO A 38 -0.24 -7.27 1.68
N ASN A 39 -0.44 -6.35 2.61
CA ASN A 39 -0.64 -4.93 2.38
C ASN A 39 0.67 -4.14 2.38
N PHE A 40 1.82 -4.81 2.21
CA PHE A 40 3.11 -4.15 2.10
C PHE A 40 3.96 -4.78 1.00
N MET A 41 4.92 -4.01 0.49
CA MET A 41 5.94 -4.45 -0.45
C MET A 41 7.29 -3.87 -0.04
N VAL A 42 8.26 -4.74 0.20
CA VAL A 42 9.65 -4.36 0.40
C VAL A 42 10.29 -4.18 -0.97
N VAL A 43 10.89 -3.02 -1.18
CA VAL A 43 11.60 -2.63 -2.39
C VAL A 43 13.09 -2.63 -2.09
N ASP A 44 13.83 -3.45 -2.82
CA ASP A 44 15.28 -3.49 -2.80
C ASP A 44 15.88 -2.87 -4.08
N LYS A 45 17.20 -2.90 -4.21
CA LYS A 45 17.89 -2.39 -5.41
C LYS A 45 17.72 -3.27 -6.66
N ASN A 46 17.23 -4.50 -6.49
CA ASN A 46 17.07 -5.48 -7.56
C ASN A 46 15.62 -5.58 -8.03
N THR A 47 14.69 -4.99 -7.28
CA THR A 47 13.25 -4.99 -7.54
C THR A 47 13.00 -4.25 -8.85
N ALA A 48 12.34 -4.92 -9.79
CA ALA A 48 12.07 -4.32 -11.09
C ALA A 48 11.00 -3.22 -10.94
N VAL A 49 11.16 -2.11 -11.68
CA VAL A 49 10.18 -1.01 -11.67
C VAL A 49 8.77 -1.51 -12.03
N SER A 50 8.67 -2.47 -12.96
CA SER A 50 7.40 -3.10 -13.33
C SER A 50 6.70 -3.79 -12.16
N GLU A 51 7.45 -4.41 -11.23
CA GLU A 51 6.86 -5.06 -10.06
C GLU A 51 6.28 -4.04 -9.09
N ILE A 52 6.95 -2.89 -8.95
CA ILE A 52 6.49 -1.77 -8.12
C ILE A 52 5.19 -1.19 -8.70
N GLU A 53 5.13 -1.00 -10.01
CA GLU A 53 3.92 -0.54 -10.69
C GLU A 53 2.75 -1.49 -10.52
N ASP A 54 2.99 -2.79 -10.72
CA ASP A 54 1.95 -3.82 -10.61
C ASP A 54 1.42 -3.92 -9.18
N CYS A 55 2.32 -3.80 -8.19
CA CYS A 55 1.95 -3.73 -6.79
C CYS A 55 1.11 -2.49 -6.46
N PHE A 56 1.53 -1.31 -6.91
CA PHE A 56 0.79 -0.07 -6.73
C PHE A 56 -0.61 -0.13 -7.37
N LYS A 57 -0.72 -0.59 -8.62
CA LYS A 57 -2.00 -0.82 -9.31
C LYS A 57 -2.89 -1.82 -8.55
N ARG A 58 -2.29 -2.82 -7.93
CA ARG A 58 -2.99 -3.84 -7.13
C ARG A 58 -3.50 -3.27 -5.80
N PHE A 59 -2.77 -2.36 -5.17
CA PHE A 59 -3.22 -1.65 -3.97
C PHE A 59 -4.32 -0.64 -4.28
N ILE A 60 -4.28 0.05 -5.41
CA ILE A 60 -5.38 0.92 -5.86
C ILE A 60 -6.68 0.15 -6.10
N LYS A 61 -6.60 -1.05 -6.68
CA LYS A 61 -7.76 -1.90 -6.99
C LYS A 61 -8.44 -2.52 -5.76
N ARG A 62 -7.86 -2.34 -4.57
CA ARG A 62 -8.33 -2.97 -3.34
C ARG A 62 -9.23 -2.00 -2.59
N ASP A 63 -10.52 -2.31 -2.55
CA ASP A 63 -11.53 -1.49 -1.87
C ASP A 63 -11.33 -1.39 -0.35
N ASP A 64 -10.49 -2.25 0.22
CA ASP A 64 -10.17 -2.27 1.65
C ASP A 64 -8.97 -1.39 2.03
N ILE A 65 -8.29 -0.74 1.07
CA ILE A 65 -7.16 0.17 1.31
C ILE A 65 -7.62 1.61 1.11
N ASP A 66 -7.35 2.48 2.08
CA ASP A 66 -7.64 3.93 1.97
C ASP A 66 -6.38 4.79 1.86
N ILE A 67 -5.22 4.31 2.33
CA ILE A 67 -3.96 5.07 2.32
C ILE A 67 -2.85 4.17 1.81
N ILE A 68 -2.06 4.66 0.86
CA ILE A 68 -0.82 4.01 0.40
C ILE A 68 0.37 4.88 0.81
N LEU A 69 1.15 4.38 1.76
CA LEU A 69 2.43 4.98 2.14
C LEU A 69 3.50 4.48 1.19
N ILE A 70 4.21 5.40 0.53
CA ILE A 70 5.30 5.07 -0.39
C ILE A 70 6.53 5.92 -0.08
N ASN A 71 7.72 5.30 -0.04
CA ASN A 71 8.96 6.07 0.08
C ASN A 71 9.14 6.96 -1.15
N GLN A 72 9.53 8.22 -0.95
CA GLN A 72 9.61 9.21 -2.04
C GLN A 72 10.56 8.79 -3.17
N ASN A 73 11.68 8.17 -2.84
CA ASN A 73 12.63 7.63 -3.83
C ASN A 73 12.01 6.55 -4.72
N VAL A 74 11.14 5.69 -4.16
CA VAL A 74 10.40 4.65 -4.90
C VAL A 74 9.28 5.28 -5.74
N ALA A 75 8.56 6.26 -5.18
CA ALA A 75 7.50 6.97 -5.88
C ALA A 75 7.99 7.66 -7.15
N GLU A 76 9.21 8.19 -7.15
CA GLU A 76 9.81 8.84 -8.32
C GLU A 76 9.99 7.88 -9.50
N LEU A 77 10.25 6.59 -9.24
CA LEU A 77 10.41 5.57 -10.30
C LEU A 77 9.09 5.31 -11.04
N ILE A 78 7.96 5.40 -10.34
CA ILE A 78 6.62 5.12 -10.87
C ILE A 78 5.75 6.38 -10.93
N ARG A 79 6.38 7.57 -10.99
CA ARG A 79 5.71 8.88 -10.93
C ARG A 79 4.54 8.98 -11.91
N HIS A 80 4.74 8.49 -13.13
CA HIS A 80 3.74 8.47 -14.19
C HIS A 80 2.48 7.65 -13.83
N VAL A 81 2.62 6.57 -13.07
CA VAL A 81 1.49 5.75 -12.59
C VAL A 81 0.76 6.46 -11.46
N ILE A 82 1.50 7.10 -10.54
CA ILE A 82 0.94 7.85 -9.41
C ILE A 82 0.13 9.05 -9.93
N ASP A 83 0.69 9.84 -10.84
CA ASP A 83 0.00 11.01 -11.40
C ASP A 83 -1.21 10.63 -12.27
N SER A 84 -1.27 9.38 -12.76
CA SER A 84 -2.43 8.85 -13.48
C SER A 84 -3.59 8.45 -12.54
N HIS A 85 -3.34 8.29 -11.25
CA HIS A 85 -4.38 7.99 -10.25
C HIS A 85 -5.09 9.27 -9.82
N VAL A 86 -6.31 9.45 -10.32
CA VAL A 86 -7.15 10.65 -10.07
C VAL A 86 -8.30 10.38 -9.09
N ALA A 87 -8.47 9.14 -8.65
CA ALA A 87 -9.52 8.79 -7.70
C ALA A 87 -9.16 9.34 -6.30
N PRO A 88 -10.15 9.81 -5.52
CA PRO A 88 -9.90 10.39 -4.20
C PRO A 88 -9.46 9.36 -3.16
N VAL A 89 -9.68 8.07 -3.42
CA VAL A 89 -9.32 6.94 -2.55
C VAL A 89 -8.79 5.81 -3.44
N PRO A 90 -7.72 5.09 -3.02
CA PRO A 90 -6.85 5.40 -1.88
C PRO A 90 -6.06 6.70 -2.06
N ALA A 91 -5.76 7.36 -0.94
CA ALA A 91 -4.97 8.58 -0.83
C ALA A 91 -3.46 8.30 -0.85
#